data_AF-A0A937ZAK4-F1
#
_entry.id   AF-A0A937ZAK4-F1
#
_cell.length_a   1.000
_cell.length_b   1.000
_cell.length_c   1.000
_cell.angle_alpha   90.00
_cell.angle_beta   90.00
_cell.angle_gamma   90.00
#
_symmetry.space_group_name_H-M   'P 1'
#
loop_
_entity.id
_entity.type
_entity.pdbx_description
1 polymer ?
#
loop_
_entity_poly.entity_id
_entity_poly.type
_entity_poly.pdbx_seq_one_letter_code
_entity_poly.pdbx_strand_id
1 'polypeptide(L)'
;EGGLELREDCDTVLQPGMVVSMEPMIMIPEGQKGAGGYREHDILVITEKDNRNITGFPYGPEHLIVRGGGRRKAAKPGAKKKRK
;
A
#
# COMPACT_ATOMS: atom_id res chain seq x y z
N GLU A 1 -10.96 -12.98 22.54
CA GLU A 1 -9.91 -12.44 21.63
C GLU A 1 -10.15 -10.99 21.22
N GLY A 2 -11.38 -10.51 20.97
CA GLY A 2 -11.65 -9.14 20.48
C GLY A 2 -11.28 -7.93 21.37
N GLY A 3 -10.63 -8.12 22.52
CA GLY A 3 -10.17 -7.02 23.37
C GLY A 3 -8.84 -6.40 22.93
N LEU A 4 -8.26 -6.85 21.80
CA LEU A 4 -6.97 -6.37 21.28
C LEU A 4 -7.08 -5.95 19.80
N GLU A 5 -8.29 -5.70 19.30
CA GLU A 5 -8.57 -5.38 17.91
C GLU A 5 -9.10 -3.94 17.78
N LEU A 6 -8.73 -3.23 16.70
CA LEU A 6 -9.33 -1.95 16.35
C LEU A 6 -10.66 -2.20 15.63
N ARG A 7 -11.76 -2.23 16.39
CA ARG A 7 -13.12 -2.53 15.92
C ARG A 7 -14.15 -1.60 16.52
N GLU A 8 -15.30 -1.51 15.87
CA GLU A 8 -16.41 -0.64 16.25
C GLU A 8 -17.03 -0.99 17.61
N ASP A 9 -16.89 -2.25 18.04
CA ASP A 9 -17.42 -2.81 19.28
C ASP A 9 -16.34 -3.09 20.33
N CYS A 10 -15.15 -2.48 20.21
CA CYS A 10 -14.05 -2.66 21.15
C CYS A 10 -13.85 -1.44 22.07
N ASP A 11 -13.99 -1.66 23.38
CA ASP A 11 -13.81 -0.61 24.40
C ASP A 11 -12.38 -0.54 24.98
N THR A 12 -11.43 -1.33 24.46
CA THR A 12 -10.07 -1.37 24.97
C THR A 12 -9.37 -0.02 24.77
N VAL A 13 -8.88 0.56 25.87
CA VAL A 13 -8.11 1.81 25.84
C VAL A 13 -6.64 1.50 25.56
N LEU A 14 -6.05 2.21 24.59
CA LEU A 14 -4.62 2.11 24.28
C LEU A 14 -3.76 2.59 25.45
N GLN A 15 -2.74 1.81 25.80
CA GLN A 15 -1.80 2.10 26.89
C GLN A 15 -0.36 2.15 26.39
N PRO A 16 0.52 2.94 27.06
CA PRO A 16 1.94 2.96 26.74
C PRO A 16 2.56 1.56 26.75
N GLY A 17 3.40 1.27 25.75
CA GLY A 17 4.03 -0.04 25.56
C GLY A 17 3.23 -0.99 24.66
N MET A 18 1.96 -0.71 24.36
CA MET A 18 1.21 -1.45 23.36
C MET A 18 1.81 -1.25 21.96
N VAL A 19 1.69 -2.28 21.12
CA VAL A 19 2.07 -2.25 19.71
C VAL A 19 0.84 -2.60 18.89
N VAL A 20 0.46 -1.71 17.97
CA VAL A 20 -0.74 -1.85 17.13
C VAL A 20 -0.40 -1.66 15.66
N SER A 21 -1.16 -2.28 14.77
CA SER A 21 -1.12 -1.97 13.34
C SER A 21 -2.16 -0.90 12.99
N MET A 22 -1.84 -0.07 11.99
CA MET A 22 -2.82 0.78 11.32
C MET A 22 -2.90 0.36 9.86
N GLU A 23 -4.01 -0.28 9.49
CA GLU A 23 -4.10 -1.09 8.28
C GLU A 23 -5.40 -0.95 7.49
N PRO A 24 -5.81 0.28 7.14
CA PRO A 24 -7.07 0.50 6.45
C PRO A 24 -7.08 -0.24 5.11
N MET A 25 -8.18 -0.93 4.83
CA MET A 25 -8.39 -1.64 3.58
C MET A 25 -9.76 -1.32 2.99
N ILE A 26 -9.79 -1.09 1.68
CA ILE A 26 -11.03 -1.06 0.90
C ILE A 26 -10.93 -2.05 -0.25
N MET A 27 -12.08 -2.60 -0.65
CA MET A 27 -12.22 -3.49 -1.80
C MET A 27 -13.28 -2.91 -2.73
N ILE A 28 -12.89 -2.61 -3.96
CA ILE A 28 -13.83 -2.22 -5.02
C ILE A 28 -14.14 -3.48 -5.84
N PRO A 29 -15.42 -3.89 -5.97
CA PRO A 29 -15.80 -5.10 -6.69
C PRO A 29 -15.34 -5.13 -8.14
N GLU A 30 -15.18 -6.35 -8.67
CA GLU A 30 -14.88 -6.56 -10.09
C GLU A 30 -15.92 -5.90 -11.01
N GLY A 31 -15.46 -5.47 -12.19
CA GLY A 31 -16.31 -4.78 -13.18
C GLY A 31 -16.59 -3.30 -12.88
N GLN A 32 -16.20 -2.79 -11.70
CA GLN A 32 -16.31 -1.37 -11.37
C GLN A 32 -15.02 -0.60 -11.68
N LYS A 33 -15.15 0.72 -11.88
CA LYS A 33 -13.99 1.59 -12.07
C LYS A 33 -13.13 1.59 -10.79
N GLY A 34 -11.85 1.24 -10.93
CA GLY A 34 -10.94 1.11 -9.79
C GLY A 34 -11.06 -0.23 -9.06
N ALA A 35 -11.64 -1.26 -9.70
CA ALA A 35 -11.68 -2.61 -9.14
C ALA A 35 -10.30 -3.06 -8.59
N GLY A 36 -10.32 -3.59 -7.37
CA GLY A 36 -9.12 -4.01 -6.64
C GLY A 36 -9.19 -3.77 -5.14
N GLY A 37 -8.26 -4.39 -4.42
CA GLY A 37 -8.02 -4.15 -3.00
C GLY A 37 -6.92 -3.11 -2.82
N TYR A 38 -7.16 -2.13 -1.95
CA TYR A 38 -6.20 -1.09 -1.59
C TYR A 38 -5.98 -1.16 -0.09
N ARG A 39 -4.73 -1.34 0.34
CA ARG A 39 -4.36 -1.46 1.74
C ARG A 39 -2.95 -0.92 1.96
N GLU A 40 -2.80 -0.13 3.01
CA GLU A 40 -1.50 0.23 3.59
C GLU A 40 -1.40 -0.45 4.96
N HIS A 41 -0.19 -0.53 5.54
CA HIS A 41 -0.01 -1.20 6.83
C HIS A 41 1.21 -0.67 7.59
N ASP A 42 0.95 0.16 8.60
CA ASP A 42 1.96 0.67 9.52
C ASP A 42 1.92 -0.04 10.86
N ILE A 43 3.06 -0.08 11.57
CA ILE A 43 3.17 -0.56 12.95
C ILE A 43 3.53 0.60 13.85
N LEU A 44 2.77 0.78 14.93
CA LEU A 44 2.88 1.89 15.85
C LEU A 44 3.11 1.37 17.26
N VAL A 45 4.10 1.95 17.95
CA VAL A 45 4.32 1.76 19.39
C VAL A 45 3.64 2.91 20.13
N ILE A 46 2.72 2.60 21.05
CA ILE A 46 2.07 3.60 21.89
C ILE A 46 3.04 4.04 22.99
N THR A 47 3.20 5.35 23.15
CA THR A 47 4.06 5.99 24.16
C THR A 47 3.21 6.69 25.21
N GLU A 48 3.82 7.27 26.23
CA GLU A 48 3.10 7.98 27.30
C GLU A 48 2.26 9.17 26.83
N LYS A 49 2.65 9.83 25.72
CA LYS A 49 2.01 11.08 25.25
C LYS A 49 1.53 11.02 23.80
N ASP A 50 1.98 10.04 23.03
CA ASP A 50 1.71 9.92 21.58
C ASP A 50 2.01 8.48 21.10
N ASN A 51 2.30 8.30 19.82
CA ASN A 51 2.73 7.05 19.21
C ASN A 51 4.03 7.25 18.40
N ARG A 52 4.74 6.16 18.14
CA ARG A 52 5.89 6.12 17.25
C ARG A 52 5.63 5.09 16.16
N ASN A 53 5.55 5.55 14.91
CA ASN A 53 5.54 4.68 13.74
C ASN A 53 6.94 4.09 13.51
N ILE A 54 7.02 2.77 13.38
CA ILE A 54 8.27 2.04 13.13
C ILE A 54 8.34 1.46 11.70
N THR A 55 7.30 1.63 10.90
CA THR A 55 7.33 1.34 9.47
C THR A 55 8.03 2.48 8.73
N GLY A 56 9.13 2.16 8.04
CA GLY A 56 9.94 3.15 7.34
C GLY A 56 9.85 3.10 5.81
N PHE A 57 9.09 2.15 5.26
CA PHE A 57 8.92 2.04 3.82
C PHE A 57 7.89 3.07 3.34
N PRO A 58 8.17 3.81 2.25
CA PRO A 58 7.22 4.81 1.78
C PRO A 58 5.98 4.15 1.19
N TYR A 59 4.84 4.78 1.37
CA TYR A 59 3.55 4.39 0.80
C TYR A 59 3.01 5.45 -0.15
N GLY A 60 1.93 5.13 -0.87
CA GLY A 60 1.27 6.06 -1.77
C GLY A 60 1.84 6.13 -3.19
N PRO A 61 1.09 6.74 -4.13
CA PRO A 61 1.40 6.76 -5.55
C PRO A 61 2.70 7.49 -5.91
N GLU A 62 3.17 8.41 -5.06
CA GLU A 62 4.41 9.16 -5.22
C GLU A 62 5.64 8.24 -5.21
N HIS A 63 5.54 7.09 -4.53
CA HIS A 63 6.63 6.17 -4.30
C HIS A 63 6.38 4.79 -4.92
N LEU A 64 5.13 4.32 -4.95
CA LEU A 64 4.78 2.94 -5.26
C LEU A 64 4.36 2.66 -6.71
N ILE A 65 4.40 3.66 -7.59
CA ILE A 65 4.27 3.40 -9.05
C ILE A 65 5.61 2.89 -9.58
N VAL A 66 5.78 1.57 -9.55
CA VAL A 66 6.99 0.90 -10.05
C VAL A 66 7.05 1.00 -11.58
N ARG A 67 8.03 1.74 -12.10
CA ARG A 67 8.30 1.80 -13.54
C ARG A 67 8.90 0.48 -14.01
N GLY A 68 8.25 -0.19 -14.97
CA GLY A 68 8.69 -1.48 -15.50
C GLY A 68 10.14 -1.44 -16.02
N GLY A 69 11.03 -2.19 -15.37
CA GLY A 69 12.45 -2.37 -15.71
C GLY A 69 12.72 -3.20 -16.96
N GLY A 70 11.88 -3.10 -18.00
CA GLY A 70 12.21 -3.62 -19.32
C GLY A 70 12.98 -2.56 -20.10
N ARG A 71 14.32 -2.67 -20.20
CA ARG A 71 15.05 -1.96 -21.26
C ARG A 71 14.47 -2.40 -22.61
N ARG A 72 13.53 -1.63 -23.17
CA ARG A 72 13.16 -1.75 -24.57
C ARG A 72 14.40 -1.38 -25.38
N LYS A 73 15.10 -2.36 -25.97
CA LYS A 73 16.05 -2.07 -27.04
C LYS A 73 15.26 -1.34 -28.13
N ALA A 74 15.71 -0.15 -28.53
CA ALA A 74 15.11 0.60 -29.62
C ALA A 74 15.01 -0.31 -30.86
N ALA A 75 13.81 -0.49 -31.38
CA ALA A 75 13.61 -1.23 -32.63
C ALA A 75 14.36 -0.50 -33.75
N LYS A 76 15.27 -1.19 -34.45
CA LYS A 76 15.93 -0.64 -35.63
C LYS A 76 14.86 -0.35 -36.70
N PRO A 77 14.91 0.79 -37.41
CA PRO A 77 13.95 1.08 -38.46
C PRO A 77 14.07 0.03 -39.57
N GLY A 78 12.94 -0.60 -39.90
CA GLY A 78 12.86 -1.62 -40.95
C GLY A 78 13.18 -1.05 -42.33
N ALA A 79 13.99 -1.77 -43.10
CA ALA A 79 14.34 -1.39 -44.47
C ALA A 79 13.08 -1.32 -45.35
N LYS A 80 12.87 -0.16 -46.01
CA LYS A 80 11.80 0.04 -46.99
C LYS A 80 12.03 -0.90 -48.19
N LYS A 81 11.20 -1.93 -48.32
CA LYS A 81 11.19 -2.80 -49.49
C LYS A 81 10.59 -2.02 -50.68
N LYS A 82 11.45 -1.58 -51.61
CA LYS A 82 11.00 -1.03 -52.90
C LYS A 82 10.20 -2.11 -53.63
N ARG A 83 8.90 -1.88 -53.84
CA ARG A 83 8.09 -2.67 -54.76
C ARG A 83 8.44 -2.23 -56.19
N LYS A 84 8.74 -3.22 -57.02
CA LYS A 84 8.96 -3.09 -58.46
C LYS A 84 7.62 -2.96 -59.17
#